data_AF-A0AAV2R3Q6-F1
#
_entry.id   AF-A0AAV2R3Q6-F1
#
_cell.length_a   1.000
_cell.length_b   1.000
_cell.length_c   1.000
_cell.angle_alpha   90.00
_cell.angle_beta   90.00
_cell.angle_gamma   90.00
#
_symmetry.space_group_name_H-M   'P 1'
#
loop_
_entity.id
_entity.type
_entity.pdbx_description
1 polymer ?
#
loop_
_entity_poly.entity_id
_entity_poly.type
_entity_poly.pdbx_seq_one_letter_code
_entity_poly.pdbx_strand_id
1 'polypeptide(L)'
;MGDVIQSRLNDSLARLDAAMGSSPLPGTGRSSRASAIRPFTFKADANQMDVSSMLDGTAMEFGDSRFGVSMMDSPSMVFEEVTAPVRYSILGDNTLDNTSAALLAQDDPGLRATQVLFSEFVNIMVSHPSEVQVWEELEAYEKACSQQVDMLSKLLRMAPRHHANFTRTEQVHQQLLNERNTWRLLGSLYVERMADECKDDDMDKDLSKLNTDQTIIDTFFDTNRTIKEAQTVIDWLEKNAADSFDKFYDHVEYHGDNHIAYENTLKTLKSKQAGGLPLMGARALVTSLDPDSSMRQGRPLHDLDQEKELLILRNVFAHVRSGQIELAQDLLVRSGQQWRAATLEGWRLHHDNNPSDPSQRNAIKGNPYRDVWKAVAWGIASDERVPEYERAIYGALCGHLGSVLNVCKAWEDVLWSYTKCFINGVEEHLEKTSPKYCSLSHLHIKPEDVQIRVNFIFFRLDAYVLNVDIRVVPYQIIQK
;
A
#
# COMPACT_ATOMS: atom_id res chain seq x y z
N MET A 1 -34.45 -21.26 12.41
CA MET A 1 -33.30 -21.28 11.48
C MET A 1 -32.02 -20.75 12.15
N GLY A 2 -32.10 -19.79 13.08
CA GLY A 2 -30.94 -19.31 13.86
C GLY A 2 -30.28 -20.35 14.79
N ASP A 3 -31.06 -21.22 15.43
CA ASP A 3 -30.51 -22.20 16.40
C ASP A 3 -29.60 -23.26 15.77
N VAL A 4 -29.82 -23.60 14.50
CA VAL A 4 -29.00 -24.57 13.76
C VAL A 4 -27.67 -23.95 13.33
N ILE A 5 -27.66 -22.66 13.03
CA ILE A 5 -26.44 -21.91 12.67
C ILE A 5 -25.57 -21.72 13.92
N GLN A 6 -26.18 -21.38 15.06
CA GLN A 6 -25.47 -21.24 16.34
C GLN A 6 -24.86 -22.57 16.82
N SER A 7 -25.59 -23.67 16.66
CA SER A 7 -25.11 -25.01 17.01
C SER A 7 -23.90 -25.44 16.17
N ARG A 8 -23.86 -25.08 14.88
CA ARG A 8 -22.77 -25.44 13.98
C ARG A 8 -21.54 -24.55 14.15
N LEU A 9 -21.73 -23.28 14.50
CA LEU A 9 -20.62 -22.38 14.84
C LEU A 9 -19.88 -22.87 16.10
N ASN A 10 -20.63 -23.34 17.11
CA ASN A 10 -20.05 -23.87 18.34
C ASN A 10 -19.27 -25.18 18.12
N ASP A 11 -19.71 -26.06 17.20
CA ASP A 11 -18.99 -27.29 16.88
C ASP A 11 -17.67 -27.02 16.14
N SER A 12 -17.64 -25.99 15.29
CA SER A 12 -16.42 -25.55 14.61
C SER A 12 -15.40 -24.93 15.56
N LEU A 13 -15.85 -24.17 16.57
CA LEU A 13 -14.98 -23.59 17.60
C LEU A 13 -14.36 -24.66 18.50
N ALA A 14 -15.12 -25.68 18.88
CA ALA A 14 -14.62 -26.79 19.70
C ALA A 14 -13.51 -27.62 19.00
N ARG A 15 -13.56 -27.73 17.67
CA ARG A 15 -12.51 -28.40 16.87
C ARG A 15 -11.23 -27.59 16.76
N LEU A 16 -11.33 -26.27 16.86
CA LEU A 16 -10.19 -25.36 16.88
C LEU A 16 -9.36 -25.54 18.16
N ASP A 17 -10.03 -25.69 19.30
CA ASP A 17 -9.38 -25.91 20.60
C ASP A 17 -8.69 -27.28 20.68
N ALA A 18 -9.27 -28.30 20.04
CA ALA A 18 -8.68 -29.64 19.95
C ALA A 18 -7.38 -29.67 19.11
N ALA A 19 -7.19 -28.72 18.20
CA ALA A 19 -6.00 -28.63 17.36
C ALA A 19 -4.79 -27.99 18.08
N MET A 20 -4.98 -27.42 19.28
CA MET A 20 -3.98 -26.56 19.96
C MET A 20 -3.18 -27.23 21.09
N GLY A 21 -3.08 -28.57 21.21
CA GLY A 21 -2.48 -29.21 22.39
C GLY A 21 -1.58 -30.45 22.22
N SER A 22 -0.25 -30.24 22.25
CA SER A 22 0.86 -31.05 22.82
C SER A 22 1.31 -32.42 22.24
N SER A 23 2.56 -32.41 21.73
CA SER A 23 3.55 -33.44 21.31
C SER A 23 3.94 -34.52 22.36
N PRO A 24 4.64 -35.67 22.04
CA PRO A 24 5.99 -35.72 21.42
C PRO A 24 6.38 -36.90 20.45
N LEU A 25 7.47 -36.62 19.70
CA LEU A 25 8.33 -37.36 18.71
C LEU A 25 9.06 -38.63 19.29
N PRO A 26 9.94 -39.43 18.58
CA PRO A 26 10.79 -39.15 17.37
C PRO A 26 11.22 -40.32 16.41
N GLY A 27 11.92 -39.99 15.29
CA GLY A 27 12.97 -40.88 14.71
C GLY A 27 13.32 -40.82 13.19
N THR A 28 14.30 -39.97 12.81
CA THR A 28 15.54 -40.24 11.98
C THR A 28 15.45 -41.00 10.63
N GLY A 29 16.08 -40.65 9.48
CA GLY A 29 17.03 -39.61 9.06
C GLY A 29 17.59 -39.89 7.63
N ARG A 30 18.50 -39.01 7.16
CA ARG A 30 19.49 -39.09 6.04
C ARG A 30 19.13 -38.66 4.59
N SER A 31 19.44 -37.39 4.30
CA SER A 31 20.37 -36.81 3.28
C SER A 31 20.64 -37.51 1.93
N SER A 32 20.50 -36.75 0.82
CA SER A 32 21.61 -36.49 -0.13
C SER A 32 21.32 -35.28 -1.05
N ARG A 33 22.38 -34.68 -1.60
CA ARG A 33 22.56 -33.31 -2.10
C ARG A 33 22.69 -33.30 -3.63
N ALA A 34 22.10 -32.34 -4.35
CA ALA A 34 22.63 -31.84 -5.62
C ALA A 34 22.05 -30.46 -6.03
N SER A 35 22.96 -29.55 -6.32
CA SER A 35 22.93 -28.23 -7.00
C SER A 35 22.36 -28.27 -8.42
N ALA A 36 21.91 -27.21 -9.10
CA ALA A 36 21.70 -25.78 -8.87
C ALA A 36 21.02 -25.20 -10.16
N ILE A 37 20.72 -23.90 -10.11
CA ILE A 37 20.45 -22.91 -11.19
C ILE A 37 19.05 -22.27 -11.05
N ARG A 38 19.03 -20.97 -10.71
CA ARG A 38 17.85 -20.13 -10.43
C ARG A 38 17.73 -19.00 -11.45
N PRO A 39 16.52 -18.67 -11.95
CA PRO A 39 16.19 -17.37 -12.51
C PRO A 39 15.76 -16.37 -11.42
N PHE A 40 16.03 -15.10 -11.67
CA PHE A 40 15.84 -13.95 -10.78
C PHE A 40 14.37 -13.54 -10.65
N THR A 41 13.87 -13.44 -9.42
CA THR A 41 12.61 -12.76 -9.04
C THR A 41 12.93 -11.80 -7.91
N PHE A 42 12.44 -10.56 -8.01
CA PHE A 42 12.65 -9.48 -7.04
C PHE A 42 12.16 -9.94 -5.65
N LYS A 43 13.11 -10.23 -4.75
CA LYS A 43 12.84 -10.45 -3.33
C LYS A 43 12.91 -9.10 -2.63
N ALA A 44 11.87 -8.75 -1.90
CA ALA A 44 11.98 -7.78 -0.81
C ALA A 44 12.99 -8.34 0.20
N ASP A 45 14.09 -7.62 0.41
CA ASP A 45 15.08 -7.95 1.42
C ASP A 45 14.46 -7.81 2.82
N ALA A 46 14.20 -8.95 3.44
CA ALA A 46 13.92 -9.05 4.87
C ALA A 46 15.27 -9.05 5.61
N ASN A 47 15.76 -7.88 6.00
CA ASN A 47 16.77 -7.79 7.05
C ASN A 47 16.11 -7.99 8.41
N GLN A 48 16.25 -9.21 8.95
CA GLN A 48 16.09 -9.47 10.38
C GLN A 48 17.22 -8.74 11.12
N MET A 49 16.88 -7.70 11.88
CA MET A 49 17.75 -7.22 12.96
C MET A 49 17.45 -8.04 14.22
N ASP A 50 18.45 -8.83 14.61
CA ASP A 50 18.53 -9.58 15.85
C ASP A 50 18.82 -8.60 17.01
N VAL A 51 17.84 -8.42 17.89
CA VAL A 51 17.93 -7.46 19.02
C VAL A 51 18.42 -8.20 20.25
N SER A 52 19.74 -8.43 20.33
CA SER A 52 20.42 -8.85 21.56
C SER A 52 21.90 -8.51 21.53
N SER A 53 22.24 -7.24 21.73
CA SER A 53 23.48 -6.83 22.41
C SER A 53 23.54 -5.31 22.58
N MET A 54 24.14 -4.87 23.68
CA MET A 54 24.63 -3.51 23.98
C MET A 54 23.75 -2.65 24.91
N LEU A 55 23.62 -3.14 26.14
CA LEU A 55 23.99 -2.36 27.32
C LEU A 55 25.50 -2.12 27.29
N ASP A 56 25.92 -0.86 27.13
CA ASP A 56 26.97 -0.19 27.91
C ASP A 56 27.38 1.11 27.21
N GLY A 57 27.31 2.22 27.95
CA GLY A 57 27.66 3.55 27.45
C GLY A 57 29.15 3.85 27.56
N THR A 58 29.65 4.74 26.70
CA THR A 58 30.59 5.80 27.09
C THR A 58 30.71 6.85 25.99
N ALA A 59 30.80 8.12 26.40
CA ALA A 59 31.02 9.29 25.58
C ALA A 59 32.47 9.40 25.08
N MET A 60 32.69 10.10 23.96
CA MET A 60 33.85 10.99 23.81
C MET A 60 33.67 12.04 22.70
N GLU A 61 34.24 13.20 22.97
CA GLU A 61 34.12 14.49 22.31
C GLU A 61 35.41 14.89 21.57
N PHE A 62 35.26 15.90 20.69
CA PHE A 62 36.22 16.90 20.19
C PHE A 62 37.40 16.51 19.26
N GLY A 63 37.53 17.30 18.18
CA GLY A 63 38.73 17.36 17.34
C GLY A 63 38.60 18.31 16.16
N ASP A 64 39.03 19.55 16.37
CA ASP A 64 38.91 20.77 15.57
C ASP A 64 39.85 20.87 14.33
N SER A 65 39.53 21.83 13.45
CA SER A 65 40.47 22.85 12.90
C SER A 65 41.20 22.64 11.52
N ARG A 66 40.87 23.48 10.50
CA ARG A 66 41.67 24.63 9.94
C ARG A 66 41.72 24.89 8.41
N PHE A 67 41.43 26.17 8.06
CA PHE A 67 42.00 27.14 7.07
C PHE A 67 42.26 26.73 5.59
N GLY A 68 42.06 27.56 4.55
CA GLY A 68 41.62 28.97 4.39
C GLY A 68 41.96 29.55 2.98
N VAL A 69 41.47 30.78 2.71
CA VAL A 69 41.98 31.84 1.77
C VAL A 69 41.58 31.75 0.26
N SER A 70 40.64 32.57 -0.27
CA SER A 70 40.71 33.96 -0.88
C SER A 70 41.33 34.01 -2.31
N MET A 71 41.05 34.89 -3.29
CA MET A 71 39.98 35.81 -3.78
C MET A 71 40.59 36.52 -5.05
N MET A 72 39.76 37.10 -5.94
CA MET A 72 40.06 38.05 -7.06
C MET A 72 40.32 37.47 -8.47
N ASP A 73 39.41 37.67 -9.44
CA ASP A 73 39.40 38.83 -10.36
C ASP A 73 38.23 38.76 -11.38
N SER A 74 37.65 39.92 -11.69
CA SER A 74 36.77 40.24 -12.85
C SER A 74 37.47 41.33 -13.68
N PRO A 75 37.06 41.76 -14.91
CA PRO A 75 35.80 41.52 -15.63
C PRO A 75 35.95 41.27 -17.16
N SER A 76 34.86 40.92 -17.87
CA SER A 76 34.47 41.44 -19.22
C SER A 76 33.18 40.80 -19.74
N MET A 77 32.29 41.64 -20.30
CA MET A 77 31.12 41.23 -21.09
C MET A 77 31.55 40.73 -22.48
N VAL A 78 30.94 39.68 -23.05
CA VAL A 78 29.89 39.67 -24.11
C VAL A 78 29.66 38.20 -24.59
N PHE A 79 28.42 37.91 -24.96
CA PHE A 79 27.87 36.81 -25.81
C PHE A 79 27.34 35.54 -25.13
N GLU A 80 26.03 35.33 -25.39
CA GLU A 80 25.22 34.15 -25.06
C GLU A 80 25.78 32.87 -25.68
N GLU A 81 25.81 31.79 -24.89
CA GLU A 81 25.90 30.42 -25.40
C GLU A 81 25.00 29.52 -24.54
N VAL A 82 23.82 29.21 -25.08
CA VAL A 82 22.82 28.29 -24.50
C VAL A 82 23.26 26.87 -24.84
N THR A 83 24.16 26.26 -24.05
CA THR A 83 24.45 24.80 -24.11
C THR A 83 25.42 24.25 -23.04
N ALA A 84 25.88 25.03 -22.07
CA ALA A 84 26.84 24.50 -21.08
C ALA A 84 26.17 23.74 -19.91
N PRO A 85 26.75 22.61 -19.43
CA PRO A 85 26.23 21.86 -18.28
C PRO A 85 26.52 22.62 -16.98
N VAL A 86 25.48 22.95 -16.23
CA VAL A 86 25.62 23.63 -14.93
C VAL A 86 26.05 22.61 -13.87
N ARG A 87 27.24 22.80 -13.29
CA ARG A 87 27.73 21.99 -12.16
C ARG A 87 27.12 22.48 -10.83
N TYR A 88 26.67 21.55 -10.02
CA TYR A 88 26.14 21.80 -8.67
C TYR A 88 27.23 22.28 -7.70
N SER A 89 26.93 23.31 -6.92
CA SER A 89 27.62 23.59 -5.65
C SER A 89 26.58 23.50 -4.53
N ILE A 90 26.72 22.49 -3.67
CA ILE A 90 25.89 22.30 -2.48
C ILE A 90 26.50 23.17 -1.38
N LEU A 91 25.78 24.18 -0.92
CA LEU A 91 26.14 24.97 0.27
C LEU A 91 25.32 24.48 1.48
N GLY A 92 26.01 24.40 2.63
CA GLY A 92 25.55 23.77 3.86
C GLY A 92 24.47 24.51 4.66
N ASP A 93 24.01 23.79 5.69
CA ASP A 93 22.67 23.75 6.27
C ASP A 93 22.20 24.95 7.13
N ASN A 94 22.93 26.07 7.20
CA ASN A 94 22.69 27.09 8.25
C ASN A 94 22.43 28.54 7.76
N THR A 95 22.13 28.77 6.48
CA THR A 95 21.85 30.14 5.94
C THR A 95 20.57 30.25 5.09
N LEU A 96 19.61 29.35 5.31
CA LEU A 96 18.49 29.03 4.39
C LEU A 96 17.30 30.02 4.38
N ASP A 97 17.15 30.89 5.37
CA ASP A 97 15.94 31.73 5.48
C ASP A 97 15.90 32.90 4.48
N ASN A 98 17.06 33.50 4.15
CA ASN A 98 17.13 34.61 3.19
C ASN A 98 17.38 34.15 1.74
N THR A 99 17.90 32.94 1.53
CA THR A 99 18.20 32.39 0.20
C THR A 99 16.97 31.78 -0.47
N SER A 100 16.05 31.21 0.31
CA SER A 100 14.81 30.61 -0.22
C SER A 100 13.89 31.66 -0.87
N ALA A 101 13.79 32.85 -0.28
CA ALA A 101 13.08 33.98 -0.86
C ALA A 101 13.83 34.59 -2.07
N ALA A 102 15.16 34.58 -2.06
CA ALA A 102 15.99 35.07 -3.16
C ALA A 102 16.00 34.13 -4.38
N LEU A 103 15.91 32.80 -4.18
CA LEU A 103 15.78 31.82 -5.26
C LEU A 103 14.45 31.97 -6.02
N LEU A 104 13.37 32.30 -5.30
CA LEU A 104 12.04 32.55 -5.87
C LEU A 104 11.92 33.91 -6.58
N ALA A 105 12.93 34.77 -6.45
CA ALA A 105 12.93 36.14 -6.95
C ALA A 105 13.63 36.32 -8.31
N GLN A 106 14.43 35.35 -8.78
CA GLN A 106 15.18 35.49 -10.04
C GLN A 106 14.63 34.64 -11.20
N ASP A 107 14.05 33.46 -10.95
CA ASP A 107 13.41 32.61 -11.97
C ASP A 107 12.32 31.73 -11.32
N ASP A 108 11.19 31.50 -11.99
CA ASP A 108 10.14 30.57 -11.52
C ASP A 108 10.69 29.13 -11.45
N PRO A 109 10.79 28.50 -10.26
CA PRO A 109 11.38 27.16 -10.12
C PRO A 109 10.68 26.11 -10.98
N GLY A 110 9.35 26.22 -11.16
CA GLY A 110 8.59 25.36 -12.06
C GLY A 110 9.08 25.48 -13.51
N LEU A 111 9.28 26.70 -14.01
CA LEU A 111 9.80 26.93 -15.36
C LEU A 111 11.21 26.33 -15.53
N ARG A 112 12.09 26.54 -14.56
CA ARG A 112 13.45 25.96 -14.60
C ARG A 112 13.43 24.44 -14.66
N ALA A 113 12.60 23.80 -13.84
CA ALA A 113 12.44 22.35 -13.84
C ALA A 113 12.02 21.85 -15.24
N THR A 114 11.08 22.52 -15.91
CA THR A 114 10.64 22.14 -17.26
C THR A 114 11.73 22.33 -18.33
N GLN A 115 12.56 23.37 -18.22
CA GLN A 115 13.68 23.59 -19.16
C GLN A 115 14.78 22.54 -19.02
N VAL A 116 15.09 22.16 -17.77
CA VAL A 116 16.04 21.08 -17.48
C VAL A 116 15.49 19.76 -18.02
N LEU A 117 14.23 19.45 -17.73
CA LEU A 117 13.59 18.22 -18.19
C LEU A 117 13.57 18.10 -19.71
N PHE A 118 13.28 19.19 -20.43
CA PHE A 118 13.33 19.21 -21.89
C PHE A 118 14.73 18.85 -22.42
N SER A 119 15.77 19.43 -21.82
CA SER A 119 17.16 19.17 -22.21
C SER A 119 17.57 17.72 -21.91
N GLU A 120 17.17 17.18 -20.75
CA GLU A 120 17.37 15.78 -20.39
C GLU A 120 16.66 14.84 -21.34
N PHE A 121 15.41 15.14 -21.72
CA PHE A 121 14.63 14.31 -22.62
C PHE A 121 15.24 14.21 -24.01
N VAL A 122 15.71 15.34 -24.55
CA VAL A 122 16.44 15.36 -25.83
C VAL A 122 17.71 14.54 -25.73
N ASN A 123 18.47 14.66 -24.64
CA ASN A 123 19.70 13.89 -24.45
C ASN A 123 19.42 12.38 -24.38
N ILE A 124 18.38 11.95 -23.65
CA ILE A 124 17.98 10.54 -23.55
C ILE A 124 17.58 9.99 -24.93
N MET A 125 16.82 10.77 -25.70
CA MET A 125 16.39 10.39 -27.06
C MET A 125 17.59 10.24 -28.01
N VAL A 126 18.58 11.14 -27.91
CA VAL A 126 19.79 11.08 -28.75
C VAL A 126 20.72 9.93 -28.33
N SER A 127 20.78 9.58 -27.04
CA SER A 127 21.65 8.51 -26.55
C SER A 127 21.16 7.10 -26.87
N HIS A 128 19.87 6.93 -27.18
CA HIS A 128 19.26 5.64 -27.51
C HIS A 128 18.67 5.69 -28.94
N PRO A 129 19.48 5.52 -30.00
CA PRO A 129 19.00 5.60 -31.38
C PRO A 129 18.32 4.33 -31.89
N SER A 130 18.25 3.26 -31.08
CA SER A 130 17.80 1.93 -31.49
C SER A 130 16.46 1.57 -30.85
N GLU A 131 15.52 1.06 -31.65
CA GLU A 131 14.20 0.60 -31.19
C GLU A 131 14.27 -0.52 -30.14
N VAL A 132 15.40 -1.21 -30.02
CA VAL A 132 15.61 -2.27 -29.01
C VAL A 132 15.81 -1.68 -27.60
N GLN A 133 16.11 -0.39 -27.48
CA GLN A 133 16.40 0.29 -26.21
C GLN A 133 15.22 1.09 -25.64
N VAL A 134 14.02 0.96 -26.23
CA VAL A 134 12.82 1.71 -25.81
C VAL A 134 12.51 1.52 -24.32
N TRP A 135 12.81 0.36 -23.75
CA TRP A 135 12.68 0.15 -22.30
C TRP A 135 13.62 1.05 -21.48
N GLU A 136 14.89 1.14 -21.87
CA GLU A 136 15.90 1.98 -21.20
C GLU A 136 15.53 3.47 -21.30
N GLU A 137 14.93 3.87 -22.43
CA GLU A 137 14.40 5.22 -22.62
C GLU A 137 13.24 5.54 -21.68
N LEU A 138 12.24 4.64 -21.58
CA LEU A 138 11.08 4.83 -20.71
C LEU A 138 11.50 4.93 -19.23
N GLU A 139 12.42 4.07 -18.79
CA GLU A 139 12.96 4.12 -17.43
C GLU A 139 13.74 5.42 -17.18
N ALA A 140 14.53 5.88 -18.15
CA ALA A 140 15.26 7.13 -18.06
C ALA A 140 14.33 8.35 -17.99
N TYR A 141 13.23 8.36 -18.77
CA TYR A 141 12.21 9.42 -18.70
C TYR A 141 11.49 9.45 -17.36
N GLU A 142 11.07 8.29 -16.82
CA GLU A 142 10.48 8.22 -15.48
C GLU A 142 11.44 8.78 -14.43
N LYS A 143 12.72 8.41 -14.50
CA LYS A 143 13.75 8.84 -13.56
C LYS A 143 14.00 10.35 -13.63
N ALA A 144 14.09 10.92 -14.82
CA ALA A 144 14.26 12.36 -15.03
C ALA A 144 13.08 13.14 -14.42
N CYS A 145 11.83 12.74 -14.73
CA CYS A 145 10.65 13.36 -14.13
C CYS A 145 10.64 13.23 -12.59
N SER A 146 11.02 12.06 -12.07
CA SER A 146 11.07 11.80 -10.62
C SER A 146 12.02 12.76 -9.90
N GLN A 147 13.22 13.00 -10.45
CA GLN A 147 14.18 13.93 -9.87
C GLN A 147 13.64 15.36 -9.81
N GLN A 148 13.00 15.83 -10.89
CA GLN A 148 12.41 17.18 -10.92
C GLN A 148 11.23 17.30 -9.96
N VAL A 149 10.38 16.28 -9.87
CA VAL A 149 9.26 16.20 -8.92
C VAL A 149 9.76 16.28 -7.48
N ASP A 150 10.77 15.49 -7.12
CA ASP A 150 11.30 15.46 -5.76
C ASP A 150 11.94 16.78 -5.38
N MET A 151 12.67 17.42 -6.30
CA MET A 151 13.23 18.75 -6.13
C MET A 151 12.11 19.77 -5.86
N LEU A 152 11.09 19.83 -6.72
CA LEU A 152 9.97 20.76 -6.56
C LEU A 152 9.17 20.49 -5.27
N SER A 153 8.97 19.22 -4.92
CA SER A 153 8.25 18.85 -3.69
C SER A 153 9.01 19.32 -2.43
N LYS A 154 10.35 19.21 -2.42
CA LYS A 154 11.18 19.73 -1.31
C LYS A 154 11.08 21.25 -1.21
N LEU A 155 11.16 21.94 -2.35
CA LEU A 155 11.04 23.40 -2.40
C LEU A 155 9.66 23.88 -1.93
N LEU A 156 8.58 23.21 -2.36
CA LEU A 156 7.21 23.54 -1.96
C LEU A 156 6.98 23.34 -0.46
N ARG A 157 7.66 22.37 0.17
CA ARG A 157 7.59 22.17 1.63
C ARG A 157 8.29 23.29 2.42
N MET A 158 9.32 23.91 1.83
CA MET A 158 10.14 24.94 2.49
C MET A 158 9.66 26.38 2.20
N ALA A 159 8.81 26.59 1.19
CA ALA A 159 8.44 27.93 0.75
C ALA A 159 7.19 28.50 1.46
N PRO A 160 7.10 29.84 1.67
CA PRO A 160 5.91 30.50 2.21
C PRO A 160 4.72 30.45 1.23
N ARG A 161 3.54 30.04 1.72
CA ARG A 161 2.31 29.74 0.93
C ARG A 161 1.65 30.94 0.21
N HIS A 162 2.19 32.16 0.29
CA HIS A 162 1.49 33.38 -0.12
C HIS A 162 2.02 34.04 -1.42
N HIS A 163 2.90 33.39 -2.18
CA HIS A 163 3.50 33.98 -3.39
C HIS A 163 2.87 33.46 -4.70
N ALA A 164 2.60 34.31 -5.68
CA ALA A 164 1.96 33.90 -6.95
C ALA A 164 2.78 32.85 -7.74
N ASN A 165 4.12 32.95 -7.71
CA ASN A 165 5.02 31.95 -8.30
C ASN A 165 4.89 30.57 -7.64
N PHE A 166 4.44 30.51 -6.37
CA PHE A 166 4.22 29.26 -5.65
C PHE A 166 3.06 28.47 -6.26
N THR A 167 1.92 29.13 -6.54
CA THR A 167 0.77 28.48 -7.19
C THR A 167 1.12 27.93 -8.57
N ARG A 168 1.91 28.68 -9.36
CA ARG A 168 2.39 28.21 -10.66
C ARG A 168 3.34 27.02 -10.52
N THR A 169 4.31 27.11 -9.61
CA THR A 169 5.25 26.01 -9.33
C THR A 169 4.51 24.76 -8.82
N GLU A 170 3.49 24.90 -7.98
CA GLU A 170 2.65 23.79 -7.52
C GLU A 170 1.88 23.13 -8.67
N GLN A 171 1.31 23.92 -9.58
CA GLN A 171 0.64 23.41 -10.79
C GLN A 171 1.62 22.65 -11.69
N VAL A 172 2.82 23.19 -11.93
CA VAL A 172 3.86 22.53 -12.72
C VAL A 172 4.30 21.24 -12.03
N HIS A 173 4.55 21.25 -10.73
CA HIS A 173 4.86 20.05 -9.95
C HIS A 173 3.77 18.99 -10.09
N GLN A 174 2.48 19.36 -10.06
CA GLN A 174 1.39 18.41 -10.27
C GLN A 174 1.35 17.85 -11.69
N GLN A 175 1.68 18.66 -12.70
CA GLN A 175 1.78 18.20 -14.09
C GLN A 175 2.94 17.20 -14.25
N LEU A 176 4.12 17.51 -13.72
CA LEU A 176 5.30 16.64 -13.77
C LEU A 176 5.09 15.35 -12.97
N LEU A 177 4.34 15.41 -11.86
CA LEU A 177 3.90 14.21 -11.12
C LEU A 177 3.05 13.29 -12.01
N ASN A 178 2.07 13.85 -12.72
CA ASN A 178 1.21 13.08 -13.61
C ASN A 178 2.00 12.52 -14.81
N GLU A 179 2.95 13.28 -15.34
CA GLU A 179 3.83 12.84 -16.41
C GLU A 179 4.72 11.67 -15.96
N ARG A 180 5.41 11.80 -14.82
CA ARG A 180 6.17 10.71 -14.17
C ARG A 180 5.31 9.46 -14.02
N ASN A 181 4.10 9.61 -13.47
CA ASN A 181 3.19 8.48 -13.26
C ASN A 181 2.78 7.84 -14.59
N THR A 182 2.65 8.61 -15.66
CA THR A 182 2.32 8.10 -17.00
C THR A 182 3.49 7.30 -17.58
N TRP A 183 4.72 7.81 -17.48
CA TRP A 183 5.92 7.07 -17.92
C TRP A 183 6.09 5.75 -17.18
N ARG A 184 5.89 5.76 -15.86
CA ARG A 184 5.89 4.55 -15.02
C ARG A 184 4.88 3.51 -15.49
N LEU A 185 3.64 3.94 -15.79
CA LEU A 185 2.59 3.05 -16.30
C LEU A 185 2.97 2.45 -17.65
N LEU A 186 3.41 3.30 -18.59
CA LEU A 186 3.82 2.89 -19.93
C LEU A 186 4.95 1.87 -19.88
N GLY A 187 5.98 2.12 -19.07
CA GLY A 187 7.07 1.17 -18.86
C GLY A 187 6.56 -0.17 -18.29
N SER A 188 5.76 -0.12 -17.23
CA SER A 188 5.27 -1.34 -16.57
C SER A 188 4.41 -2.19 -17.51
N LEU A 189 3.51 -1.57 -18.28
CA LEU A 189 2.68 -2.27 -19.26
C LEU A 189 3.48 -2.76 -20.47
N TYR A 190 4.49 -2.00 -20.92
CA TYR A 190 5.35 -2.40 -22.02
C TYR A 190 6.11 -3.69 -21.69
N VAL A 191 6.76 -3.75 -20.53
CA VAL A 191 7.50 -4.94 -20.07
C VAL A 191 6.58 -6.15 -19.97
N GLU A 192 5.41 -5.98 -19.36
CA GLU A 192 4.47 -7.09 -19.20
C GLU A 192 4.03 -7.65 -20.57
N ARG A 193 3.74 -6.77 -21.54
CA ARG A 193 3.31 -7.18 -22.88
C ARG A 193 4.42 -7.84 -23.69
N MET A 194 5.66 -7.40 -23.54
CA MET A 194 6.82 -8.02 -24.21
C MET A 194 7.23 -9.35 -23.57
N ALA A 195 7.10 -9.46 -22.24
CA ALA A 195 7.42 -10.70 -21.52
C ALA A 195 6.50 -11.86 -21.90
N ASP A 196 5.23 -11.58 -22.21
CA ASP A 196 4.29 -12.59 -22.69
C ASP A 196 4.61 -13.09 -24.12
N GLU A 197 5.28 -12.31 -24.97
CA GLU A 197 5.72 -12.76 -26.31
C GLU A 197 6.92 -13.73 -26.27
N CYS A 198 7.68 -13.73 -25.16
CA CYS A 198 8.87 -14.56 -24.98
C CYS A 198 8.60 -15.90 -24.29
N LYS A 199 7.36 -16.19 -23.89
CA LYS A 199 7.02 -17.46 -23.24
C LYS A 199 6.78 -18.54 -24.30
N ASP A 200 7.74 -19.44 -24.48
CA ASP A 200 7.56 -20.67 -25.23
C ASP A 200 6.40 -21.48 -24.62
N ASP A 201 5.41 -21.86 -25.44
CA ASP A 201 4.19 -22.60 -25.09
C ASP A 201 4.43 -24.04 -24.56
N ASP A 202 5.67 -24.43 -24.27
CA ASP A 202 6.09 -25.84 -24.11
C ASP A 202 6.33 -26.28 -22.65
N MET A 203 5.66 -25.63 -21.68
CA MET A 203 5.66 -26.08 -20.30
C MET A 203 4.30 -26.68 -19.94
N ASP A 204 4.16 -27.97 -20.20
CA ASP A 204 3.10 -28.82 -19.67
C ASP A 204 3.15 -28.75 -18.13
N LYS A 205 2.44 -27.78 -17.55
CA LYS A 205 2.46 -27.50 -16.11
C LYS A 205 1.77 -28.68 -15.42
N ASP A 206 2.58 -29.49 -14.77
CA ASP A 206 2.17 -30.65 -13.98
C ASP A 206 1.06 -30.27 -12.98
N LEU A 207 -0.18 -30.57 -13.36
CA LEU A 207 -1.40 -30.31 -12.58
C LEU A 207 -1.35 -30.96 -11.17
N SER A 208 -0.47 -31.94 -10.96
CA SER A 208 -0.26 -32.59 -9.66
C SER A 208 0.45 -31.70 -8.62
N LYS A 209 0.94 -30.51 -9.02
CA LYS A 209 1.51 -29.49 -8.13
C LYS A 209 0.51 -28.40 -7.70
N LEU A 210 -0.72 -28.42 -8.22
CA LEU A 210 -1.79 -27.49 -7.85
C LEU A 210 -2.44 -27.86 -6.51
N ASN A 211 -1.62 -27.92 -5.46
CA ASN A 211 -2.05 -28.41 -4.14
C ASN A 211 -2.45 -27.28 -3.20
N THR A 212 -2.12 -26.03 -3.57
CA THR A 212 -2.34 -24.84 -2.74
C THR A 212 -3.10 -23.76 -3.52
N ASP A 213 -3.85 -22.95 -2.78
CA ASP A 213 -4.67 -21.88 -3.36
C ASP A 213 -3.78 -20.86 -4.09
N GLN A 214 -2.58 -20.56 -3.55
CA GLN A 214 -1.58 -19.72 -4.20
C GLN A 214 -1.13 -20.28 -5.56
N THR A 215 -0.75 -21.55 -5.64
CA THR A 215 -0.26 -22.15 -6.89
C THR A 215 -1.32 -22.19 -8.00
N ILE A 216 -2.59 -22.33 -7.62
CA ILE A 216 -3.73 -22.29 -8.55
C ILE A 216 -3.87 -20.88 -9.12
N ILE A 217 -3.86 -19.87 -8.24
CA ILE A 217 -3.95 -18.47 -8.66
C ILE A 217 -2.74 -18.04 -9.50
N ASP A 218 -1.52 -18.40 -9.11
CA ASP A 218 -0.31 -18.07 -9.88
C ASP A 218 -0.40 -18.63 -11.31
N THR A 219 -0.87 -19.88 -11.45
CA THR A 219 -1.09 -20.50 -12.77
C THR A 219 -2.18 -19.77 -13.56
N PHE A 220 -3.24 -19.33 -12.90
CA PHE A 220 -4.31 -18.56 -13.52
C PHE A 220 -3.84 -17.18 -14.01
N PHE A 221 -3.03 -16.48 -13.21
CA PHE A 221 -2.39 -15.23 -13.62
C PHE A 221 -1.48 -15.45 -14.82
N ASP A 222 -0.64 -16.49 -14.78
CA ASP A 222 0.25 -16.84 -15.90
C ASP A 222 -0.49 -17.07 -17.21
N THR A 223 -1.68 -17.65 -17.15
CA THR A 223 -2.50 -17.98 -18.33
C THR A 223 -3.33 -16.80 -18.83
N ASN A 224 -3.71 -15.88 -17.94
CA ASN A 224 -4.64 -14.80 -18.26
C ASN A 224 -3.95 -13.43 -18.32
N ARG A 225 -3.58 -13.03 -19.53
CA ARG A 225 -2.96 -11.72 -19.81
C ARG A 225 -3.76 -10.54 -19.26
N THR A 226 -5.09 -10.56 -19.35
CA THR A 226 -5.92 -9.45 -18.89
C THR A 226 -5.83 -9.25 -17.38
N ILE A 227 -5.69 -10.34 -16.62
CA ILE A 227 -5.53 -10.27 -15.16
C ILE A 227 -4.14 -9.77 -14.79
N LYS A 228 -3.09 -10.17 -15.52
CA LYS A 228 -1.75 -9.62 -15.34
C LYS A 228 -1.72 -8.12 -15.60
N GLU A 229 -2.25 -7.66 -16.74
CA GLU A 229 -2.32 -6.23 -17.06
C GLU A 229 -3.11 -5.46 -15.98
N ALA A 230 -4.22 -6.01 -15.48
CA ALA A 230 -4.97 -5.42 -14.38
C ALA A 230 -4.14 -5.35 -13.08
N GLN A 231 -3.36 -6.39 -12.75
CA GLN A 231 -2.49 -6.39 -11.58
C GLN A 231 -1.38 -5.34 -11.71
N THR A 232 -0.76 -5.20 -12.90
CA THR A 232 0.21 -4.16 -13.19
C THR A 232 -0.37 -2.76 -12.97
N VAL A 233 -1.62 -2.53 -13.37
CA VAL A 233 -2.33 -1.26 -13.11
C VAL A 233 -2.53 -1.03 -11.61
N ILE A 234 -2.87 -2.07 -10.84
CA ILE A 234 -2.98 -1.96 -9.38
C ILE A 234 -1.63 -1.61 -8.75
N ASP A 235 -0.56 -2.32 -9.12
CA ASP A 235 0.78 -2.09 -8.57
C ASP A 235 1.26 -0.67 -8.88
N TRP A 236 0.98 -0.18 -10.08
CA TRP A 236 1.22 1.22 -10.46
C TRP A 236 0.46 2.21 -9.58
N LEU A 237 -0.85 1.99 -9.37
CA LEU A 237 -1.69 2.85 -8.53
C LEU A 237 -1.29 2.80 -7.05
N GLU A 238 -0.89 1.64 -6.54
CA GLU A 238 -0.43 1.44 -5.17
C GLU A 238 0.93 2.14 -4.96
N LYS A 239 1.87 2.01 -5.90
CA LYS A 239 3.17 2.70 -5.86
C LYS A 239 3.02 4.23 -5.92
N ASN A 240 2.12 4.76 -6.76
CA ASN A 240 1.87 6.20 -6.82
C ASN A 240 1.27 6.74 -5.51
N ALA A 241 0.39 5.95 -4.87
CA ALA A 241 -0.17 6.28 -3.57
C ALA A 241 0.89 6.22 -2.46
N ALA A 242 1.79 5.24 -2.51
CA ALA A 242 2.94 5.12 -1.60
C ALA A 242 3.85 6.35 -1.66
N ASP A 243 4.22 6.80 -2.86
CA ASP A 243 5.08 7.98 -3.07
C ASP A 243 4.44 9.28 -2.55
N SER A 244 3.12 9.32 -2.43
CA SER A 244 2.36 10.50 -2.02
C SER A 244 1.79 10.40 -0.60
N PHE A 245 2.16 9.36 0.15
CA PHE A 245 1.55 9.04 1.44
C PHE A 245 1.58 10.22 2.41
N ASP A 246 2.74 10.85 2.57
CA ASP A 246 2.96 11.99 3.47
C ASP A 246 2.14 13.25 3.12
N LYS A 247 1.63 13.35 1.90
CA LYS A 247 0.84 14.52 1.45
C LYS A 247 -0.63 14.40 1.83
N PHE A 248 -1.16 13.17 1.86
CA PHE A 248 -2.60 12.93 1.94
C PHE A 248 -3.05 12.38 3.30
N TYR A 249 -2.13 11.83 4.09
CA TYR A 249 -2.48 11.09 5.30
C TYR A 249 -1.76 11.62 6.54
N ASP A 250 -2.57 11.86 7.58
CA ASP A 250 -2.12 12.41 8.86
C ASP A 250 -1.25 11.41 9.59
N HIS A 251 -0.02 11.80 9.94
CA HIS A 251 0.84 10.95 10.75
C HIS A 251 0.22 10.71 12.13
N VAL A 252 -0.02 9.44 12.46
CA VAL A 252 -0.48 9.06 13.79
C VAL A 252 0.72 9.10 14.73
N GLU A 253 0.87 10.22 15.44
CA GLU A 253 1.92 10.35 16.45
C GLU A 253 1.56 9.55 17.71
N TYR A 254 2.46 8.64 18.11
CA TYR A 254 2.35 7.91 19.37
C TYR A 254 3.26 8.56 20.40
N HIS A 255 2.67 9.40 21.24
CA HIS A 255 3.35 9.99 22.38
C HIS A 255 3.28 9.02 23.57
N GLY A 256 4.15 7.99 23.57
CA GLY A 256 4.39 7.12 24.74
C GLY A 256 4.58 5.64 24.43
N ASP A 257 5.23 4.93 25.36
CA ASP A 257 5.53 3.48 25.31
C ASP A 257 4.29 2.56 25.56
N ASN A 258 3.10 3.14 25.71
CA ASN A 258 1.89 2.39 26.07
C ASN A 258 1.07 2.00 24.82
N HIS A 259 1.15 0.71 24.46
CA HIS A 259 0.36 0.08 23.38
C HIS A 259 -1.05 -0.35 23.85
N ILE A 260 -1.81 0.55 24.47
CA ILE A 260 -3.14 0.21 25.01
C ILE A 260 -4.23 0.84 24.14
N ALA A 261 -5.08 0.00 23.55
CA ALA A 261 -6.30 0.46 22.89
C ALA A 261 -7.34 0.95 23.90
N TYR A 262 -8.12 1.96 23.48
CA TYR A 262 -9.23 2.54 24.24
C TYR A 262 -8.85 3.01 25.65
N GLU A 263 -7.69 3.65 25.78
CA GLU A 263 -7.10 4.07 27.05
C GLU A 263 -8.04 4.99 27.87
N ASN A 264 -8.71 5.95 27.22
CA ASN A 264 -9.58 6.90 27.91
C ASN A 264 -10.87 6.23 28.40
N THR A 265 -11.40 5.30 27.62
CA THR A 265 -12.55 4.46 27.97
C THR A 265 -12.19 3.58 29.16
N LEU A 266 -11.03 2.93 29.15
CA LEU A 266 -10.53 2.13 30.27
C LEU A 266 -10.38 2.96 31.56
N LYS A 267 -9.77 4.15 31.47
CA LYS A 267 -9.63 5.08 32.61
C LYS A 267 -10.99 5.44 33.20
N THR A 268 -11.96 5.76 32.33
CA THR A 268 -13.32 6.11 32.76
C THR A 268 -14.03 4.94 33.44
N LEU A 269 -13.88 3.71 32.92
CA LEU A 269 -14.49 2.52 33.52
C LEU A 269 -13.88 2.18 34.87
N LYS A 270 -12.55 2.26 35.00
CA LYS A 270 -11.85 2.06 36.28
C LYS A 270 -12.26 3.11 37.32
N SER A 271 -12.40 4.37 36.92
CA SER A 271 -12.86 5.44 37.81
C SER A 271 -14.27 5.19 38.33
N LYS A 272 -15.20 4.76 37.47
CA LYS A 272 -16.56 4.36 37.88
C LYS A 272 -16.55 3.18 38.84
N GLN A 273 -15.72 2.17 38.58
CA GLN A 273 -15.59 0.99 39.45
C GLN A 273 -15.01 1.35 40.83
N ALA A 274 -14.11 2.34 40.88
CA ALA A 274 -13.53 2.86 42.12
C ALA A 274 -14.48 3.82 42.90
N GLY A 275 -15.75 3.92 42.52
CA GLY A 275 -16.74 4.77 43.18
C GLY A 275 -16.70 6.25 42.77
N GLY A 276 -16.01 6.58 41.66
CA GLY A 276 -16.03 7.92 41.09
C GLY A 276 -17.44 8.33 40.69
N LEU A 277 -17.88 9.51 41.13
CA LEU A 277 -19.18 10.06 40.74
C LEU A 277 -19.17 10.35 39.23
N PRO A 278 -20.12 9.83 38.46
CA PRO A 278 -20.25 10.22 37.06
C PRO A 278 -20.55 11.72 36.99
N LEU A 279 -19.87 12.42 36.06
CA LEU A 279 -20.21 13.81 35.75
C LEU A 279 -21.71 13.87 35.41
N MET A 280 -22.44 14.80 36.01
CA MET A 280 -23.89 14.93 35.82
C MET A 280 -24.18 15.15 34.33
N GLY A 281 -25.00 14.26 33.73
CA GLY A 281 -25.29 14.28 32.29
C GLY A 281 -24.31 13.49 31.40
N ALA A 282 -23.32 12.79 31.97
CA ALA A 282 -22.40 11.95 31.20
C ALA A 282 -23.12 10.76 30.55
N ARG A 283 -22.86 10.57 29.25
CA ARG A 283 -23.40 9.44 28.48
C ARG A 283 -22.92 8.09 29.03
N ALA A 284 -23.77 7.07 28.88
CA ALA A 284 -23.41 5.70 29.25
C ALA A 284 -22.43 5.12 28.23
N LEU A 285 -21.16 5.01 28.61
CA LEU A 285 -20.12 4.33 27.82
C LEU A 285 -20.29 2.79 27.85
N VAL A 286 -19.56 2.11 26.98
CA VAL A 286 -19.42 0.64 26.97
C VAL A 286 -18.95 0.10 28.32
N THR A 287 -19.37 -1.10 28.68
CA THR A 287 -18.98 -1.77 29.94
C THR A 287 -17.82 -2.76 29.78
N SER A 288 -17.51 -3.15 28.55
CA SER A 288 -16.42 -4.07 28.21
C SER A 288 -15.56 -3.45 27.09
N LEU A 289 -14.33 -3.94 26.93
CA LEU A 289 -13.33 -3.37 26.02
C LEU A 289 -12.92 -4.32 24.89
N ASP A 290 -13.68 -5.38 24.67
CA ASP A 290 -13.55 -6.22 23.49
C ASP A 290 -13.90 -5.43 22.20
N PRO A 291 -13.37 -5.84 21.02
CA PRO A 291 -13.45 -5.05 19.79
C PRO A 291 -14.88 -4.75 19.31
N ASP A 292 -15.84 -5.65 19.57
CA ASP A 292 -17.23 -5.50 19.17
C ASP A 292 -18.13 -4.92 20.29
N SER A 293 -17.55 -4.51 21.42
CA SER A 293 -18.28 -4.01 22.60
C SER A 293 -19.20 -2.83 22.28
N SER A 294 -18.72 -1.86 21.49
CA SER A 294 -19.48 -0.68 21.10
C SER A 294 -20.72 -1.05 20.27
N MET A 295 -20.55 -1.94 19.30
CA MET A 295 -21.62 -2.43 18.44
C MET A 295 -22.60 -3.33 19.20
N ARG A 296 -22.10 -4.30 19.97
CA ARG A 296 -22.92 -5.26 20.72
C ARG A 296 -23.78 -4.59 21.78
N GLN A 297 -23.25 -3.57 22.45
CA GLN A 297 -23.96 -2.85 23.52
C GLN A 297 -24.77 -1.66 23.01
N GLY A 298 -24.52 -1.21 21.77
CA GLY A 298 -25.08 0.04 21.25
C GLY A 298 -24.65 1.27 22.06
N ARG A 299 -23.43 1.25 22.63
CA ARG A 299 -22.89 2.32 23.48
C ARG A 299 -21.59 2.85 22.91
N PRO A 300 -21.33 4.16 23.00
CA PRO A 300 -20.11 4.74 22.46
C PRO A 300 -18.90 4.47 23.36
N LEU A 301 -17.72 4.51 22.75
CA LEU A 301 -16.43 4.67 23.44
C LEU A 301 -16.31 6.11 23.96
N HIS A 302 -15.24 6.40 24.70
CA HIS A 302 -14.89 7.78 25.04
C HIS A 302 -14.60 8.61 23.76
N ASP A 303 -14.98 9.89 23.72
CA ASP A 303 -14.86 10.74 22.51
C ASP A 303 -13.43 10.76 21.93
N LEU A 304 -12.41 10.98 22.79
CA LEU A 304 -11.01 10.92 22.38
C LEU A 304 -10.59 9.56 21.79
N ASP A 305 -11.17 8.46 22.26
CA ASP A 305 -10.87 7.15 21.71
C ASP A 305 -11.58 6.93 20.36
N GLN A 306 -12.77 7.52 20.16
CA GLN A 306 -13.49 7.47 18.89
C GLN A 306 -12.77 8.28 17.80
N GLU A 307 -12.28 9.47 18.14
CA GLU A 307 -11.47 10.29 17.23
C GLU A 307 -10.17 9.57 16.85
N LYS A 308 -9.49 8.96 17.83
CA LYS A 308 -8.29 8.16 17.61
C LYS A 308 -8.57 6.93 16.74
N GLU A 309 -9.67 6.22 16.97
CA GLU A 309 -10.10 5.07 16.15
C GLU A 309 -10.30 5.49 14.69
N LEU A 310 -10.99 6.62 14.44
CA LEU A 310 -11.20 7.14 13.09
C LEU A 310 -9.88 7.48 12.41
N LEU A 311 -8.95 8.14 13.10
CA LEU A 311 -7.64 8.49 12.58
C LEU A 311 -6.80 7.25 12.23
N ILE A 312 -6.81 6.23 13.10
CA ILE A 312 -6.11 4.96 12.86
C ILE A 312 -6.70 4.29 11.63
N LEU A 313 -8.03 4.15 11.54
CA LEU A 313 -8.69 3.49 10.41
C LEU A 313 -8.42 4.19 9.07
N ARG A 314 -8.38 5.54 9.07
CA ARG A 314 -8.00 6.32 7.88
C ARG A 314 -6.58 6.00 7.40
N ASN A 315 -5.64 5.92 8.32
CA ASN A 315 -4.25 5.58 8.01
C ASN A 315 -4.07 4.11 7.62
N VAL A 316 -4.79 3.19 8.25
CA VAL A 316 -4.80 1.77 7.86
C VAL A 316 -5.34 1.62 6.44
N PHE A 317 -6.44 2.30 6.11
CA PHE A 317 -6.97 2.31 4.74
C PHE A 317 -5.95 2.88 3.76
N ALA A 318 -5.26 3.97 4.13
CA ALA A 318 -4.20 4.56 3.32
C ALA A 318 -3.08 3.57 2.99
N HIS A 319 -2.61 2.82 4.00
CA HIS A 319 -1.60 1.79 3.82
C HIS A 319 -2.11 0.63 2.96
N VAL A 320 -3.36 0.21 3.12
CA VAL A 320 -3.98 -0.80 2.24
C VAL A 320 -4.06 -0.29 0.79
N ARG A 321 -4.42 0.99 0.60
CA ARG A 321 -4.49 1.65 -0.70
C ARG A 321 -3.12 1.83 -1.36
N SER A 322 -2.04 1.87 -0.58
CA SER A 322 -0.66 1.94 -1.08
C SER A 322 0.04 0.58 -1.17
N GLY A 323 -0.67 -0.53 -0.94
CA GLY A 323 -0.11 -1.88 -0.98
C GLY A 323 0.80 -2.23 0.21
N GLN A 324 0.86 -1.38 1.24
CA GLN A 324 1.75 -1.50 2.40
C GLN A 324 1.02 -2.15 3.60
N ILE A 325 0.48 -3.35 3.40
CA ILE A 325 -0.37 -4.01 4.42
C ILE A 325 0.43 -4.31 5.69
N GLU A 326 1.71 -4.65 5.57
CA GLU A 326 2.61 -4.89 6.70
C GLU A 326 2.75 -3.65 7.58
N LEU A 327 2.89 -2.45 6.99
CA LEU A 327 2.94 -1.20 7.76
C LEU A 327 1.59 -0.88 8.42
N ALA A 328 0.48 -1.24 7.77
CA ALA A 328 -0.85 -1.14 8.35
C ALA A 328 -0.99 -2.03 9.61
N GLN A 329 -0.43 -3.24 9.57
CA GLN A 329 -0.42 -4.16 10.71
C GLN A 329 0.46 -3.63 11.84
N ASP A 330 1.66 -3.13 11.53
CA ASP A 330 2.54 -2.52 12.51
C ASP A 330 1.87 -1.32 13.20
N LEU A 331 1.18 -0.47 12.45
CA LEU A 331 0.40 0.64 13.00
C LEU A 331 -0.68 0.15 13.98
N LEU A 332 -1.41 -0.91 13.62
CA LEU A 332 -2.43 -1.51 14.48
C LEU A 332 -1.84 -2.13 15.74
N VAL A 333 -0.70 -2.84 15.63
CA VAL A 333 0.01 -3.42 16.78
C VAL A 333 0.49 -2.31 17.72
N ARG A 334 1.11 -1.25 17.19
CA ARG A 334 1.55 -0.09 17.98
C ARG A 334 0.38 0.64 18.65
N SER A 335 -0.82 0.57 18.05
CA SER A 335 -2.07 1.09 18.62
C SER A 335 -2.68 0.24 19.73
N GLY A 336 -2.14 -0.96 20.00
CA GLY A 336 -2.76 -1.92 20.91
C GLY A 336 -3.97 -2.64 20.33
N GLN A 337 -4.11 -2.68 19.00
CA GLN A 337 -5.21 -3.32 18.26
C GLN A 337 -4.73 -4.56 17.51
N GLN A 338 -3.99 -5.43 18.21
CA GLN A 338 -3.39 -6.63 17.61
C GLN A 338 -4.45 -7.56 16.99
N TRP A 339 -5.67 -7.56 17.52
CA TRP A 339 -6.79 -8.31 16.95
C TRP A 339 -7.10 -7.87 15.51
N ARG A 340 -7.07 -6.55 15.24
CA ARG A 340 -7.34 -6.00 13.92
C ARG A 340 -6.14 -6.23 12.99
N ALA A 341 -4.92 -6.19 13.51
CA ALA A 341 -3.74 -6.60 12.73
C ALA A 341 -3.87 -8.07 12.28
N ALA A 342 -4.31 -8.97 13.16
CA ALA A 342 -4.52 -10.37 12.84
C ALA A 342 -5.63 -10.59 11.80
N THR A 343 -6.71 -9.80 11.82
CA THR A 343 -7.77 -9.93 10.79
C THR A 343 -7.28 -9.51 9.40
N LEU A 344 -6.30 -8.60 9.30
CA LEU A 344 -5.65 -8.22 8.03
C LEU A 344 -4.74 -9.32 7.44
N GLU A 345 -4.49 -10.44 8.12
CA GLU A 345 -3.76 -11.58 7.52
C GLU A 345 -4.69 -12.55 6.78
N GLY A 346 -6.00 -12.50 7.05
CA GLY A 346 -6.95 -13.49 6.56
C GLY A 346 -7.21 -13.45 5.06
N TRP A 347 -6.82 -12.38 4.36
CA TRP A 347 -6.93 -12.26 2.90
C TRP A 347 -5.83 -13.00 2.14
N ARG A 348 -4.73 -13.43 2.79
CA ARG A 348 -3.61 -14.08 2.09
C ARG A 348 -4.02 -15.48 1.63
N LEU A 349 -3.68 -15.82 0.38
CA LEU A 349 -3.90 -17.16 -0.17
C LEU A 349 -3.09 -18.20 0.60
N HIS A 350 -3.69 -19.36 0.84
CA HIS A 350 -3.00 -20.46 1.50
C HIS A 350 -1.89 -21.00 0.59
N HIS A 351 -0.69 -21.07 1.15
CA HIS A 351 0.47 -21.64 0.50
C HIS A 351 1.25 -22.52 1.47
N ASP A 352 1.17 -23.82 1.22
CA ASP A 352 2.02 -24.82 1.84
C ASP A 352 3.07 -25.30 0.83
N ASN A 353 4.28 -24.75 0.94
CA ASN A 353 5.40 -25.10 0.06
C ASN A 353 6.22 -26.27 0.61
N ASN A 354 5.67 -27.02 1.58
CA ASN A 354 6.39 -28.11 2.20
C ASN A 354 6.34 -29.34 1.29
N PRO A 355 7.50 -29.94 0.98
CA PRO A 355 7.50 -31.26 0.38
C PRO A 355 6.86 -32.25 1.37
N SER A 356 6.42 -33.40 0.86
CA SER A 356 5.93 -34.49 1.73
C SER A 356 7.00 -34.98 2.73
N ASP A 357 8.28 -34.63 2.51
CA ASP A 357 9.39 -34.87 3.44
C ASP A 357 9.33 -33.91 4.66
N PRO A 358 9.15 -34.42 5.88
CA PRO A 358 9.06 -33.62 7.11
C PRO A 358 10.34 -32.84 7.48
N SER A 359 11.49 -33.13 6.84
CA SER A 359 12.80 -32.59 7.24
C SER A 359 13.14 -31.20 6.66
N GLN A 360 12.37 -30.72 5.68
CA GLN A 360 12.56 -29.41 5.06
C GLN A 360 11.25 -28.62 5.04
N ARG A 361 10.76 -28.27 6.23
CA ARG A 361 9.52 -27.49 6.37
C ARG A 361 9.83 -25.99 6.38
N ASN A 362 9.31 -25.31 5.38
CA ASN A 362 9.08 -23.88 5.34
C ASN A 362 7.82 -23.52 6.16
N ALA A 363 7.76 -22.28 6.62
CA ALA A 363 6.56 -21.75 7.25
C ALA A 363 5.41 -21.73 6.24
N ILE A 364 4.27 -22.32 6.62
CA ILE A 364 3.02 -22.24 5.87
C ILE A 364 2.55 -20.79 5.93
N LYS A 365 2.06 -20.27 4.80
CA LYS A 365 1.58 -18.90 4.69
C LYS A 365 0.10 -18.87 4.32
N GLY A 366 -0.54 -17.78 4.73
CA GLY A 366 -1.93 -17.47 4.38
C GLY A 366 -2.97 -18.33 5.10
N ASN A 367 -4.22 -18.12 4.71
CA ASN A 367 -5.38 -18.64 5.43
C ASN A 367 -6.01 -19.81 4.66
N PRO A 368 -5.98 -21.06 5.19
CA PRO A 368 -6.68 -22.17 4.55
C PRO A 368 -8.21 -21.99 4.53
N TYR A 369 -8.79 -21.15 5.39
CA TYR A 369 -10.23 -20.85 5.41
C TYR A 369 -10.49 -19.42 4.93
N ARG A 370 -9.81 -19.03 3.85
CA ARG A 370 -9.91 -17.69 3.27
C ARG A 370 -11.32 -17.36 2.78
N ASP A 371 -12.05 -18.34 2.28
CA ASP A 371 -13.46 -18.21 1.92
C ASP A 371 -14.35 -17.79 3.08
N VAL A 372 -14.20 -18.45 4.25
CA VAL A 372 -14.91 -18.08 5.48
C VAL A 372 -14.53 -16.67 5.90
N TRP A 373 -13.24 -16.35 5.89
CA TRP A 373 -12.77 -15.00 6.20
C TRP A 373 -13.37 -13.95 5.25
N LYS A 374 -13.42 -14.24 3.94
CA LYS A 374 -13.97 -13.36 2.92
C LYS A 374 -15.47 -13.11 3.13
N ALA A 375 -16.23 -14.15 3.47
CA ALA A 375 -17.65 -14.04 3.79
C ALA A 375 -17.90 -13.18 5.04
N VAL A 376 -17.09 -13.35 6.10
CA VAL A 376 -17.16 -12.51 7.31
C VAL A 376 -16.76 -11.07 7.01
N ALA A 377 -15.66 -10.85 6.29
CA ALA A 377 -15.18 -9.54 5.88
C ALA A 377 -16.21 -8.82 4.99
N TRP A 378 -16.90 -9.53 4.10
CA TRP A 378 -18.01 -9.00 3.32
C TRP A 378 -19.17 -8.58 4.23
N GLY A 379 -19.53 -9.40 5.21
CA GLY A 379 -20.55 -9.04 6.22
C GLY A 379 -20.21 -7.74 6.96
N ILE A 380 -18.94 -7.56 7.36
CA ILE A 380 -18.46 -6.30 7.97
C ILE A 380 -18.57 -5.14 6.97
N ALA A 381 -18.12 -5.32 5.73
CA ALA A 381 -18.15 -4.30 4.69
C ALA A 381 -19.59 -3.86 4.32
N SER A 382 -20.57 -4.76 4.42
CA SER A 382 -21.98 -4.49 4.14
C SER A 382 -22.74 -3.87 5.34
N ASP A 383 -22.24 -3.99 6.57
CA ASP A 383 -22.92 -3.48 7.77
C ASP A 383 -22.69 -1.98 7.96
N GLU A 384 -23.71 -1.16 7.72
CA GLU A 384 -23.65 0.31 7.84
C GLU A 384 -23.41 0.81 9.28
N ARG A 385 -23.56 -0.05 10.30
CA ARG A 385 -23.22 0.30 11.69
C ARG A 385 -21.71 0.37 11.92
N VAL A 386 -20.93 -0.29 11.06
CA VAL A 386 -19.47 -0.30 11.11
C VAL A 386 -18.94 1.01 10.49
N PRO A 387 -17.89 1.64 11.06
CA PRO A 387 -17.30 2.86 10.51
C PRO A 387 -16.89 2.74 9.03
N GLU A 388 -17.05 3.82 8.27
CA GLU A 388 -16.84 3.84 6.80
C GLU A 388 -15.47 3.31 6.37
N TYR A 389 -14.39 3.71 7.04
CA TYR A 389 -13.03 3.29 6.69
C TYR A 389 -12.77 1.83 7.08
N GLU A 390 -13.37 1.33 8.16
CA GLU A 390 -13.27 -0.09 8.52
C GLU A 390 -13.97 -0.96 7.48
N ARG A 391 -15.17 -0.56 7.03
CA ARG A 391 -15.87 -1.20 5.92
C ARG A 391 -15.07 -1.16 4.62
N ALA A 392 -14.38 -0.05 4.35
CA ALA A 392 -13.55 0.11 3.16
C ALA A 392 -12.27 -0.75 3.21
N ILE A 393 -11.62 -0.88 4.37
CA ILE A 393 -10.45 -1.76 4.57
C ILE A 393 -10.82 -3.21 4.25
N TYR A 394 -11.86 -3.74 4.90
CA TYR A 394 -12.30 -5.11 4.64
C TYR A 394 -12.85 -5.25 3.22
N GLY A 395 -13.55 -4.23 2.72
CA GLY A 395 -14.07 -4.20 1.35
C GLY A 395 -12.99 -4.28 0.28
N ALA A 396 -11.87 -3.58 0.46
CA ALA A 396 -10.75 -3.65 -0.48
C ALA A 396 -10.12 -5.07 -0.52
N LEU A 397 -10.03 -5.73 0.63
CA LEU A 397 -9.44 -7.06 0.74
C LEU A 397 -10.39 -8.19 0.33
N CYS A 398 -11.70 -8.02 0.47
CA CYS A 398 -12.70 -9.03 0.09
C CYS A 398 -13.36 -8.77 -1.27
N GLY A 399 -13.18 -7.59 -1.86
CA GLY A 399 -13.77 -7.19 -3.15
C GLY A 399 -15.15 -6.53 -3.05
N HIS A 400 -15.53 -5.98 -1.88
CA HIS A 400 -16.80 -5.25 -1.73
C HIS A 400 -16.66 -3.81 -2.26
N LEU A 401 -16.94 -3.62 -3.56
CA LEU A 401 -16.74 -2.33 -4.25
C LEU A 401 -17.45 -1.14 -3.56
N GLY A 402 -18.71 -1.32 -3.16
CA GLY A 402 -19.52 -0.21 -2.67
C GLY A 402 -18.96 0.45 -1.40
N SER A 403 -18.36 -0.33 -0.50
CA SER A 403 -17.77 0.23 0.73
C SER A 403 -16.46 0.96 0.45
N VAL A 404 -15.68 0.53 -0.53
CA VAL A 404 -14.44 1.19 -0.92
C VAL A 404 -14.73 2.51 -1.66
N LEU A 405 -15.71 2.52 -2.57
CA LEU A 405 -16.09 3.72 -3.32
C LEU A 405 -16.54 4.87 -2.41
N ASN A 406 -17.17 4.57 -1.27
CA ASN A 406 -17.62 5.58 -0.30
C ASN A 406 -16.50 6.43 0.28
N VAL A 407 -15.26 5.93 0.31
CA VAL A 407 -14.09 6.66 0.84
C VAL A 407 -13.15 7.16 -0.26
N CYS A 408 -13.42 6.84 -1.53
CA CYS A 408 -12.61 7.27 -2.67
C CYS A 408 -12.81 8.75 -2.97
N LYS A 409 -11.70 9.49 -3.12
CA LYS A 409 -11.73 10.95 -3.35
C LYS A 409 -11.06 11.35 -4.67
N ALA A 410 -10.15 10.54 -5.18
CA ALA A 410 -9.45 10.80 -6.43
C ALA A 410 -9.85 9.79 -7.52
N TRP A 411 -9.60 10.16 -8.78
CA TRP A 411 -9.85 9.29 -9.92
C TRP A 411 -9.05 7.98 -9.82
N GLU A 412 -7.81 8.06 -9.34
CA GLU A 412 -6.90 6.95 -9.11
C GLU A 412 -7.45 5.96 -8.08
N ASP A 413 -8.13 6.45 -7.04
CA ASP A 413 -8.74 5.61 -6.01
C ASP A 413 -9.94 4.84 -6.55
N VAL A 414 -10.75 5.49 -7.39
CA VAL A 414 -11.91 4.86 -8.02
C VAL A 414 -11.43 3.79 -9.00
N LEU A 415 -10.44 4.09 -9.86
CA LEU A 415 -9.86 3.11 -10.77
C LEU A 415 -9.24 1.93 -10.01
N TRP A 416 -8.48 2.21 -8.94
CA TRP A 416 -7.92 1.16 -8.08
C TRP A 416 -9.02 0.27 -7.50
N SER A 417 -10.12 0.86 -7.01
CA SER A 417 -11.23 0.12 -6.41
C SER A 417 -11.92 -0.82 -7.40
N TYR A 418 -12.24 -0.36 -8.61
CA TYR A 418 -12.82 -1.19 -9.65
C TYR A 418 -11.88 -2.32 -10.08
N THR A 419 -10.59 -2.01 -10.24
CA THR A 419 -9.59 -2.98 -10.69
C THR A 419 -9.29 -4.03 -9.61
N LYS A 420 -9.17 -3.62 -8.33
CA LYS A 420 -9.00 -4.52 -7.19
C LYS A 420 -10.20 -5.43 -6.99
N CYS A 421 -11.42 -4.90 -7.15
CA CYS A 421 -12.64 -5.71 -7.13
C CYS A 421 -12.67 -6.73 -8.27
N PHE A 422 -12.30 -6.32 -9.49
CA PHE A 422 -12.18 -7.23 -10.63
C PHE A 422 -11.21 -8.40 -10.35
N ILE A 423 -10.01 -8.12 -9.82
CA ILE A 423 -9.04 -9.17 -9.47
C ILE A 423 -9.56 -10.06 -8.34
N ASN A 424 -10.25 -9.51 -7.33
CA ASN A 424 -10.86 -10.31 -6.27
C ASN A 424 -11.93 -11.30 -6.75
N GLY A 425 -12.37 -11.19 -8.02
CA GLY A 425 -13.19 -12.17 -8.73
C GLY A 425 -12.46 -13.49 -9.04
N VAL A 426 -11.14 -13.57 -8.87
CA VAL A 426 -10.36 -14.83 -9.03
C VAL A 426 -10.83 -15.96 -8.11
N GLU A 427 -11.59 -15.64 -7.06
CA GLU A 427 -12.25 -16.66 -6.22
C GLU A 427 -13.10 -17.63 -7.04
N GLU A 428 -13.80 -17.13 -8.05
CA GLU A 428 -14.65 -17.97 -8.91
C GLU A 428 -13.81 -19.05 -9.61
N HIS A 429 -12.54 -18.74 -9.90
CA HIS A 429 -11.59 -19.72 -10.44
C HIS A 429 -11.16 -20.73 -9.37
N LEU A 430 -10.87 -20.29 -8.14
CA LEU A 430 -10.56 -21.19 -7.01
C LEU A 430 -11.72 -22.16 -6.72
N GLU A 431 -12.94 -21.65 -6.70
CA GLU A 431 -14.16 -22.44 -6.45
C GLU A 431 -14.37 -23.54 -7.49
N LYS A 432 -14.06 -23.26 -8.77
CA LYS A 432 -14.19 -24.22 -9.87
C LYS A 432 -13.08 -25.28 -9.86
N THR A 433 -11.87 -24.88 -9.48
CA THR A 433 -10.68 -25.72 -9.59
C THR A 433 -10.43 -26.56 -8.33
N SER A 434 -10.76 -26.06 -7.15
CA SER A 434 -10.46 -26.71 -5.86
C SER A 434 -11.73 -27.25 -5.18
N PRO A 435 -11.82 -28.58 -4.94
CA PRO A 435 -13.01 -29.21 -4.35
C PRO A 435 -13.28 -28.77 -2.91
N LYS A 436 -12.28 -28.18 -2.23
CA LYS A 436 -12.38 -27.65 -0.86
C LYS A 436 -13.45 -26.56 -0.73
N TYR A 437 -13.58 -25.71 -1.75
CA TYR A 437 -14.48 -24.56 -1.77
C TYR A 437 -15.92 -24.90 -2.14
N CYS A 438 -16.19 -26.14 -2.59
CA CYS A 438 -17.53 -26.59 -2.96
C CYS A 438 -18.52 -26.61 -1.77
N SER A 439 -18.00 -26.74 -0.55
CA SER A 439 -18.75 -26.93 0.71
C SER A 439 -19.38 -25.65 1.29
N LEU A 440 -18.93 -24.47 0.85
CA LEU A 440 -19.29 -23.17 1.45
C LEU A 440 -20.08 -22.25 0.50
N SER A 441 -20.61 -22.82 -0.58
CA SER A 441 -21.40 -22.17 -1.64
C SER A 441 -22.59 -21.30 -1.19
N HIS A 442 -23.12 -21.51 0.01
CA HIS A 442 -24.22 -20.73 0.58
C HIS A 442 -23.78 -19.42 1.26
N LEU A 443 -22.49 -19.27 1.56
CA LEU A 443 -21.87 -18.04 2.05
C LEU A 443 -21.29 -17.20 0.90
N HIS A 444 -21.34 -17.71 -0.32
CA HIS A 444 -20.76 -17.03 -1.48
C HIS A 444 -21.55 -15.78 -1.82
N ILE A 445 -20.80 -14.70 -2.02
CA ILE A 445 -21.27 -13.42 -2.50
C ILE A 445 -21.81 -13.63 -3.91
N LYS A 446 -23.04 -13.18 -4.18
CA LYS A 446 -23.67 -13.43 -5.48
C LYS A 446 -22.88 -12.74 -6.61
N PRO A 447 -22.68 -13.40 -7.76
CA PRO A 447 -21.94 -12.84 -8.90
C PRO A 447 -22.51 -11.53 -9.44
N GLU A 448 -23.82 -11.32 -9.29
CA GLU A 448 -24.51 -10.11 -9.76
C GLU A 448 -24.01 -8.82 -9.07
N ASP A 449 -23.44 -8.93 -7.86
CA ASP A 449 -22.87 -7.82 -7.11
C ASP A 449 -21.35 -7.61 -7.40
N VAL A 450 -20.71 -8.56 -8.09
CA VAL A 450 -19.24 -8.69 -8.16
C VAL A 450 -18.67 -8.66 -9.59
N GLN A 451 -19.48 -8.94 -10.63
CA GLN A 451 -18.91 -9.13 -11.97
C GLN A 451 -18.66 -7.81 -12.72
N ILE A 452 -17.61 -7.10 -12.33
CA ILE A 452 -17.02 -6.06 -13.15
C ILE A 452 -16.27 -6.76 -14.29
N ARG A 453 -16.77 -6.65 -15.51
CA ARG A 453 -16.00 -7.04 -16.69
C ARG A 453 -14.98 -5.95 -16.97
N VAL A 454 -13.75 -6.33 -17.34
CA VAL A 454 -12.64 -5.41 -17.65
C VAL A 454 -13.06 -4.33 -18.64
N ASN A 455 -13.77 -4.73 -19.69
CA ASN A 455 -14.26 -3.83 -20.74
C ASN A 455 -15.24 -2.75 -20.23
N PHE A 456 -15.76 -2.89 -19.01
CA PHE A 456 -16.69 -1.94 -18.39
C PHE A 456 -16.06 -1.15 -17.23
N ILE A 457 -14.82 -1.45 -16.82
CA ILE A 457 -14.13 -0.72 -15.74
C ILE A 457 -14.12 0.77 -16.05
N PHE A 458 -13.58 1.14 -17.21
CA PHE A 458 -13.47 2.54 -17.60
C PHE A 458 -14.83 3.21 -17.85
N PHE A 459 -15.81 2.48 -18.38
CA PHE A 459 -17.16 3.02 -18.54
C PHE A 459 -17.81 3.35 -17.19
N ARG A 460 -17.70 2.45 -16.21
CA ARG A 460 -18.22 2.68 -14.85
C ARG A 460 -17.42 3.75 -14.11
N LEU A 461 -16.11 3.82 -14.33
CA LEU A 461 -15.24 4.87 -13.82
C LEU A 461 -15.71 6.24 -14.30
N ASP A 462 -15.86 6.43 -15.62
CA ASP A 462 -16.31 7.70 -16.19
C ASP A 462 -17.68 8.11 -15.62
N ALA A 463 -18.63 7.18 -15.56
CA ALA A 463 -19.96 7.44 -15.01
C ALA A 463 -19.91 7.84 -13.52
N TYR A 464 -19.09 7.15 -12.71
CA TYR A 464 -18.96 7.45 -11.29
C TYR A 464 -18.29 8.80 -11.04
N VAL A 465 -17.20 9.07 -11.75
CA VAL A 465 -16.43 10.32 -11.65
C VAL A 465 -17.29 11.52 -12.03
N LEU A 466 -18.14 11.39 -13.07
CA LEU A 466 -19.13 12.41 -13.43
C LEU A 466 -20.20 12.61 -12.36
N ASN A 467 -20.69 11.52 -11.74
CA ASN A 467 -21.74 11.60 -10.72
C ASN A 467 -21.26 12.25 -9.41
N VAL A 468 -19.98 12.08 -9.06
CA VAL A 468 -19.39 12.55 -7.79
C VAL A 468 -18.56 13.83 -7.99
N ASP A 469 -18.55 14.39 -9.21
CA ASP A 469 -17.79 15.61 -9.58
C ASP A 469 -16.28 15.52 -9.28
N ILE A 470 -15.71 14.34 -9.54
CA ILE A 470 -14.27 14.13 -9.44
C ILE A 470 -13.59 14.73 -10.69
N ARG A 471 -12.62 15.62 -10.49
CA ARG A 471 -11.92 16.29 -11.58
C ARG A 471 -10.98 15.32 -12.31
N VAL A 472 -11.19 15.17 -13.62
CA VAL A 472 -10.29 14.44 -14.53
C VAL A 472 -9.24 15.39 -15.11
N VAL A 473 -7.97 14.97 -15.10
CA VAL A 473 -6.86 15.72 -15.71
C VAL A 473 -6.47 15.14 -17.08
N PRO A 474 -5.89 15.94 -18.01
CA PRO A 474 -5.55 15.46 -19.35
C PRO A 474 -4.68 14.21 -19.39
N TYR A 475 -3.72 14.08 -18.47
CA TYR A 475 -2.87 12.88 -18.36
C TYR A 475 -3.65 11.60 -18.07
N GLN A 476 -4.77 11.68 -17.33
CA GLN A 476 -5.60 10.51 -17.05
C GLN A 476 -6.32 9.99 -18.31
N ILE A 477 -6.50 10.84 -19.33
CA ILE A 477 -7.01 10.41 -20.65
C ILE A 477 -5.94 9.62 -21.41
N ILE A 478 -4.66 9.92 -21.20
CA ILE A 478 -3.53 9.18 -21.80
C ILE A 478 -3.29 7.86 -21.05
N GLN A 479 -3.47 7.87 -19.73
CA GLN A 479 -3.30 6.69 -18.88
C GLN A 479 -4.40 5.64 -19.09
N LYS A 480 -5.58 6.07 -19.50
CA LYS A 480 -6.70 5.23 -19.92
C LYS A 480 -6.53 4.79 -21.36
#